data_AF-I9Q328-F1
#
_entry.id   AF-I9Q328-F1
#
_cell.length_a   1.000
_cell.length_b   1.000
_cell.length_c   1.000
_cell.angle_alpha   90.00
_cell.angle_beta   90.00
_cell.angle_gamma   90.00
#
_symmetry.space_group_name_H-M   'P 1'
#
loop_
_entity.id
_entity.type
_entity.pdbx_description
1 polymer ?
#
loop_
_entity_poly.entity_id
_entity_poly.type
_entity_poly.pdbx_seq_one_letter_code
_entity_poly.pdbx_strand_id
1 'polypeptide(L)'
;MSIYTLIPIIFIVLYAGYWYYVKNKNSQQAQVVNNTDFKAEFANAERYKNSVLTSELPFLQEEMKQEKIDAFNYASTEYGVGSALKDGVKDKLKGMATLGTVRFNTVQTPKYLVLSGNSLHLFDTDTEGEIDRHLVFNQSRLENSRLTEIPMEGQVKAQAQARGNNVKAYKLSLQTDDKPIELIIYSCLIFTNIPEIPTDPQETVQAIVIGNDFLKQLGDRYPNLKVSLPIFS
;
A
#
# COMPACT_ATOMS: atom_id res chain seq x y z
N MET A 1 -32.22 12.21 36.05
CA MET A 1 -31.44 11.23 35.24
C MET A 1 -30.15 10.94 35.99
N SER A 2 -29.78 9.67 36.16
CA SER A 2 -28.56 9.29 36.86
C SER A 2 -27.33 9.67 36.03
N ILE A 3 -26.23 10.08 36.65
CA ILE A 3 -24.99 10.41 35.90
C ILE A 3 -24.54 9.23 35.01
N TYR A 4 -24.85 7.99 35.42
CA TYR A 4 -24.58 6.77 34.66
C TYR A 4 -25.37 6.65 33.34
N THR A 5 -26.52 7.35 33.18
CA THR A 5 -27.24 7.41 31.90
C THR A 5 -26.70 8.47 30.94
N LEU A 6 -25.92 9.45 31.44
CA LEU A 6 -25.29 10.49 30.62
C LEU A 6 -23.94 10.05 30.02
N ILE A 7 -23.22 9.18 30.72
CA ILE A 7 -21.94 8.62 30.26
C ILE A 7 -22.02 8.04 28.83
N PRO A 8 -22.94 7.12 28.48
CA PRO A 8 -23.01 6.58 27.12
C PRO A 8 -23.36 7.64 26.06
N ILE A 9 -24.16 8.65 26.42
CA ILE A 9 -24.53 9.74 25.52
C ILE A 9 -23.30 10.60 25.20
N ILE A 10 -22.46 10.89 26.19
CA ILE A 10 -21.20 11.64 26.01
C ILE A 10 -20.27 10.88 25.05
N PHE A 11 -20.11 9.57 25.23
CA PHE A 11 -19.28 8.75 24.32
C PHE A 11 -19.80 8.75 22.88
N ILE A 12 -21.12 8.67 22.68
CA ILE A 12 -21.73 8.73 21.34
C ILE A 12 -21.44 10.08 20.67
N VAL A 13 -21.59 11.19 21.41
CA VAL A 13 -21.33 12.54 20.88
C VAL A 13 -19.85 12.73 20.55
N LEU A 14 -18.94 12.30 21.44
CA LEU A 14 -17.49 12.36 21.20
C LEU A 14 -17.09 11.52 19.98
N TYR A 15 -17.63 10.30 19.87
CA TYR A 15 -17.37 9.42 18.72
C TYR A 15 -17.89 10.03 17.42
N ALA A 16 -19.11 10.56 17.40
CA ALA A 16 -19.69 11.22 16.23
C ALA A 16 -18.89 12.47 15.82
N GLY A 17 -18.46 13.28 16.80
CA GLY A 17 -17.62 14.46 16.56
C GLY A 17 -16.25 14.09 15.99
N TYR A 18 -15.59 13.09 16.56
CA TYR A 18 -14.32 12.57 16.04
C TYR A 18 -14.46 12.00 14.62
N TRP A 19 -15.50 11.20 14.38
CA TRP A 19 -15.77 10.63 13.06
C TRP A 19 -16.02 11.72 12.00
N TYR A 20 -16.81 12.75 12.34
CA TYR A 20 -17.05 13.89 11.45
C TYR A 20 -15.75 14.65 11.16
N TYR A 21 -14.93 14.91 12.17
CA TYR A 21 -13.63 15.56 12.03
C TYR A 21 -12.70 14.80 11.07
N VAL A 22 -12.54 13.49 11.27
CA VAL A 22 -11.71 12.63 10.41
C VAL A 22 -12.25 12.62 8.98
N LYS A 23 -13.56 12.46 8.80
CA LYS A 23 -14.20 12.47 7.48
C LYS A 23 -13.95 13.78 6.74
N ASN A 24 -14.10 14.91 7.43
CA ASN A 24 -13.87 16.23 6.83
C ASN A 24 -12.39 16.42 6.45
N LYS A 25 -11.45 16.04 7.34
CA LYS A 25 -10.01 16.11 7.05
C LYS A 25 -9.62 15.28 5.82
N ASN A 26 -10.06 14.02 5.77
CA ASN A 26 -9.80 13.14 4.63
C ASN A 26 -10.39 13.68 3.33
N SER A 27 -11.58 14.29 3.39
CA SER A 27 -12.21 14.91 2.21
C SER A 27 -11.41 16.12 1.71
N GLN A 28 -10.90 16.96 2.61
CA GLN A 28 -10.08 18.12 2.24
C GLN A 28 -8.76 17.68 1.61
N GLN A 29 -8.09 16.69 2.21
CA GLN A 29 -6.89 16.10 1.65
C GLN A 29 -7.14 15.51 0.27
N ALA A 30 -8.15 14.65 0.12
CA ALA A 30 -8.50 14.06 -1.16
C ALA A 30 -8.79 15.15 -2.21
N GLN A 31 -9.44 16.26 -1.82
CA GLN A 31 -9.68 17.38 -2.73
C GLN A 31 -8.39 18.07 -3.18
N VAL A 32 -7.44 18.32 -2.27
CA VAL A 32 -6.13 18.89 -2.62
C VAL A 32 -5.41 17.98 -3.60
N VAL A 33 -5.33 16.69 -3.29
CA VAL A 33 -4.67 15.69 -4.15
C VAL A 33 -5.37 15.57 -5.51
N ASN A 34 -6.70 15.57 -5.56
CA ASN A 34 -7.47 15.47 -6.80
C ASN A 34 -7.30 16.69 -7.71
N ASN A 35 -7.00 17.86 -7.14
CA ASN A 35 -6.75 19.09 -7.89
C ASN A 35 -5.27 19.26 -8.31
N THR A 36 -4.39 18.36 -7.89
CA THR A 36 -2.98 18.37 -8.26
C THR A 36 -2.81 18.06 -9.75
N ASP A 37 -1.97 18.84 -10.44
CA ASP A 37 -1.52 18.49 -11.79
C ASP A 37 -0.47 17.37 -11.71
N PHE A 38 -0.94 16.13 -11.73
CA PHE A 38 -0.05 14.98 -11.67
C PHE A 38 0.85 14.85 -12.88
N LYS A 39 0.51 15.42 -14.05
CA LYS A 39 1.40 15.39 -15.21
C LYS A 39 2.65 16.23 -14.96
N ALA A 40 2.47 17.40 -14.35
CA ALA A 40 3.58 18.23 -13.90
C ALA A 40 4.35 17.59 -12.74
N GLU A 41 3.65 17.07 -11.73
CA GLU A 41 4.29 16.45 -10.56
C GLU A 41 5.10 15.19 -10.90
N PHE A 42 4.70 14.45 -11.93
CA PHE A 42 5.41 13.24 -12.36
C PHE A 42 6.86 13.52 -12.80
N ALA A 43 7.16 14.74 -13.25
CA ALA A 43 8.54 15.14 -13.55
C ALA A 43 9.47 15.10 -12.32
N ASN A 44 8.91 15.09 -11.11
CA ASN A 44 9.65 14.99 -9.85
C ASN A 44 9.81 13.55 -9.33
N ALA A 45 9.39 12.52 -10.09
CA ALA A 45 9.36 11.13 -9.61
C ALA A 45 10.71 10.65 -9.05
N GLU A 46 11.82 10.93 -9.74
CA GLU A 46 13.15 10.55 -9.26
C GLU A 46 13.53 11.26 -7.96
N ARG A 47 13.22 12.56 -7.84
CA ARG A 47 13.44 13.34 -6.61
C ARG A 47 12.66 12.76 -5.44
N TYR A 48 11.37 12.46 -5.63
CA TYR A 48 10.52 11.89 -4.58
C TYR A 48 10.97 10.50 -4.17
N LYS A 49 11.27 9.64 -5.14
CA LYS A 49 11.84 8.31 -4.90
C LYS A 49 13.11 8.40 -4.04
N ASN A 50 14.06 9.26 -4.43
CA ASN A 50 15.33 9.39 -3.72
C ASN A 50 15.15 9.98 -2.31
N SER A 51 14.20 10.90 -2.14
CA SER A 51 13.83 11.42 -0.81
C SER A 51 13.38 10.28 0.10
N VAL A 52 12.39 9.49 -0.31
CA VAL A 52 11.84 8.39 0.48
C VAL A 52 12.89 7.29 0.75
N LEU A 53 13.70 6.93 -0.24
CA LEU A 53 14.79 5.96 -0.05
C LEU A 53 15.83 6.42 0.96
N THR A 54 16.08 7.73 1.07
CA THR A 54 17.09 8.26 2.00
C THR A 54 16.51 8.46 3.40
N SER A 55 15.27 8.94 3.50
CA SER A 55 14.67 9.32 4.79
C SER A 55 13.91 8.19 5.48
N GLU A 56 13.23 7.33 4.71
CA GLU A 56 12.29 6.33 5.25
C GLU A 56 12.73 4.90 4.99
N LEU A 57 13.36 4.63 3.83
CA LEU A 57 13.73 3.28 3.41
C LEU A 57 15.25 3.11 3.15
N PRO A 58 16.15 3.62 4.02
CA PRO A 58 17.59 3.50 3.78
C PRO A 58 18.07 2.04 3.73
N PHE A 59 17.41 1.15 4.48
CA PHE A 59 17.70 -0.28 4.48
C PHE A 59 17.55 -0.90 3.08
N LEU A 60 16.65 -0.41 2.22
CA LEU A 60 16.55 -0.93 0.84
C LEU A 60 17.81 -0.65 0.04
N GLN A 61 18.49 0.47 0.29
CA GLN A 61 19.76 0.78 -0.37
C GLN A 61 20.90 -0.13 0.12
N GLU A 62 20.87 -0.48 1.41
CA GLU A 62 21.82 -1.41 2.03
C GLU A 62 21.62 -2.84 1.49
N GLU A 63 20.38 -3.32 1.46
CA GLU A 63 20.00 -4.64 0.95
C GLU A 63 20.28 -4.79 -0.55
N MET A 64 20.08 -3.74 -1.32
CA MET A 64 20.45 -3.70 -2.73
C MET A 64 21.97 -3.56 -2.93
N LYS A 65 22.78 -3.49 -1.88
CA LYS A 65 24.25 -3.37 -1.93
C LYS A 65 24.71 -2.23 -2.86
N GLN A 66 24.00 -1.11 -2.82
CA GLN A 66 24.20 0.05 -3.69
C GLN A 66 23.95 -0.19 -5.19
N GLU A 67 23.32 -1.31 -5.57
CA GLU A 67 22.72 -1.43 -6.90
C GLU A 67 21.65 -0.36 -7.11
N LYS A 68 21.49 0.05 -8.37
CA LYS A 68 20.59 1.14 -8.72
C LYS A 68 19.13 0.74 -8.47
N ILE A 69 18.46 1.47 -7.58
CA ILE A 69 17.00 1.39 -7.44
C ILE A 69 16.36 2.29 -8.51
N ASP A 70 15.84 1.68 -9.57
CA ASP A 70 15.19 2.44 -10.65
C ASP A 70 13.82 2.94 -10.23
N ALA A 71 13.02 2.08 -9.61
CA ALA A 71 11.73 2.38 -9.02
C ALA A 71 11.41 1.39 -7.90
N PHE A 72 10.46 1.72 -7.02
CA PHE A 72 9.99 0.80 -5.98
C PHE A 72 8.50 0.97 -5.70
N ASN A 73 7.89 -0.05 -5.11
CA ASN A 73 6.51 0.01 -4.62
C ASN A 73 6.34 -0.91 -3.41
N TYR A 74 5.26 -0.70 -2.66
CA TYR A 74 4.83 -1.61 -1.61
C TYR A 74 3.92 -2.70 -2.20
N ALA A 75 4.00 -3.87 -1.59
CA ALA A 75 3.17 -5.00 -1.92
C ALA A 75 2.59 -5.63 -0.65
N SER A 76 1.47 -6.31 -0.83
CA SER A 76 0.90 -7.20 0.18
C SER A 76 0.53 -8.51 -0.46
N THR A 77 0.60 -9.61 0.27
CA THR A 77 0.11 -10.90 -0.23
C THR A 77 -1.39 -10.86 -0.46
N GLU A 78 -1.85 -11.46 -1.56
CA GLU A 78 -3.29 -11.62 -1.82
C GLU A 78 -3.92 -12.52 -0.74
N TYR A 79 -4.64 -11.91 0.21
CA TYR A 79 -5.56 -12.65 1.07
C TYR A 79 -6.94 -12.62 0.44
N GLY A 80 -7.52 -13.81 0.22
CA GLY A 80 -8.87 -13.96 -0.31
C GLY A 80 -9.85 -13.07 0.44
N VAL A 81 -10.53 -12.20 -0.30
CA VAL A 81 -11.49 -11.20 0.19
C VAL A 81 -12.61 -11.83 1.07
N GLY A 82 -12.80 -13.16 0.99
CA GLY A 82 -13.71 -13.93 1.84
C GLY A 82 -13.20 -14.34 3.24
N SER A 83 -11.88 -14.42 3.47
CA SER A 83 -11.30 -14.78 4.79
C SER A 83 -11.02 -13.56 5.65
N ALA A 84 -10.57 -12.44 5.06
CA ALA A 84 -10.27 -11.21 5.79
C ALA A 84 -11.48 -10.60 6.52
N LEU A 85 -12.69 -10.74 5.97
CA LEU A 85 -13.93 -10.29 6.63
C LEU A 85 -14.39 -11.24 7.76
N LYS A 86 -14.15 -12.54 7.63
CA LYS A 86 -14.47 -13.53 8.68
C LYS A 86 -13.48 -13.47 9.82
N ASP A 87 -12.19 -13.36 9.51
CA ASP A 87 -11.12 -13.39 10.50
C ASP A 87 -10.92 -12.00 11.12
N GLY A 88 -11.02 -10.90 10.37
CA GLY A 88 -10.86 -9.55 10.90
C GLY A 88 -11.91 -9.14 11.95
N VAL A 89 -13.14 -9.66 11.84
CA VAL A 89 -14.18 -9.47 12.88
C VAL A 89 -13.94 -10.41 14.05
N LYS A 90 -13.59 -11.67 13.80
CA LYS A 90 -13.40 -12.69 14.84
C LYS A 90 -12.14 -12.44 15.68
N ASP A 91 -11.08 -11.93 15.07
CA ASP A 91 -9.80 -11.62 15.71
C ASP A 91 -9.87 -10.29 16.48
N LYS A 92 -10.62 -9.29 15.99
CA LYS A 92 -10.93 -8.09 16.80
C LYS A 92 -11.85 -8.42 17.99
N LEU A 93 -12.85 -9.30 17.81
CA LEU A 93 -13.72 -9.71 18.91
C LEU A 93 -12.96 -10.52 19.97
N LYS A 94 -12.05 -11.40 19.54
CA LYS A 94 -11.15 -12.14 20.44
C LYS A 94 -10.17 -11.20 21.16
N GLY A 95 -9.64 -10.19 20.48
CA GLY A 95 -8.76 -9.18 21.07
C GLY A 95 -9.43 -8.36 22.19
N MET A 96 -10.75 -8.16 22.14
CA MET A 96 -11.49 -7.54 23.24
C MET A 96 -11.79 -8.50 24.40
N ALA A 97 -11.76 -9.82 24.16
CA ALA A 97 -12.14 -10.83 25.15
C ALA A 97 -10.95 -11.44 25.92
N THR A 98 -9.72 -11.32 25.42
CA THR A 98 -8.53 -11.85 26.09
C THR A 98 -7.49 -10.76 26.29
N LEU A 99 -7.50 -10.14 27.49
CA LEU A 99 -6.45 -9.25 28.02
C LEU A 99 -5.10 -9.98 28.28
N GLY A 100 -4.70 -10.85 27.35
CA GLY A 100 -3.48 -11.64 27.45
C GLY A 100 -3.56 -12.91 26.62
N THR A 101 -2.50 -13.17 25.87
CA THR A 101 -2.07 -14.53 25.48
C THR A 101 -2.74 -15.21 24.27
N VAL A 102 -3.13 -14.48 23.21
CA VAL A 102 -3.43 -15.14 21.92
C VAL A 102 -2.58 -14.51 20.81
N ARG A 103 -1.58 -15.25 20.34
CA ARG A 103 -0.79 -14.92 19.14
C ARG A 103 -1.66 -15.14 17.90
N PHE A 104 -1.82 -14.10 17.08
CA PHE A 104 -2.44 -14.21 15.76
C PHE A 104 -1.47 -14.94 14.81
N ASN A 105 -1.97 -15.90 14.02
CA ASN A 105 -1.13 -16.78 13.19
C ASN A 105 -0.73 -16.20 11.82
N THR A 106 -1.08 -14.95 11.52
CA THR A 106 -0.72 -14.32 10.23
C THR A 106 -0.49 -12.83 10.44
N VAL A 107 0.71 -12.49 10.90
CA VAL A 107 1.20 -11.11 10.84
C VAL A 107 1.42 -10.78 9.36
N GLN A 108 0.72 -9.77 8.87
CA GLN A 108 0.92 -9.23 7.53
C GLN A 108 2.17 -8.38 7.58
N THR A 109 3.24 -8.87 6.99
CA THR A 109 4.54 -8.22 7.01
C THR A 109 4.67 -7.32 5.76
N PRO A 110 5.23 -6.11 5.90
CA PRO A 110 5.58 -5.27 4.76
C PRO A 110 6.34 -6.03 3.68
N LYS A 111 5.94 -5.85 2.41
CA LYS A 111 6.73 -6.34 1.27
C LYS A 111 7.12 -5.18 0.38
N TYR A 112 8.36 -5.18 -0.05
CA TYR A 112 8.92 -4.13 -0.90
C TYR A 112 9.29 -4.72 -2.25
N LEU A 113 8.80 -4.10 -3.32
CA LEU A 113 9.18 -4.40 -4.68
C LEU A 113 10.15 -3.34 -5.16
N VAL A 114 11.31 -3.77 -5.66
CA VAL A 114 12.36 -2.89 -6.15
C VAL A 114 12.73 -3.31 -7.57
N LEU A 115 12.54 -2.41 -8.53
CA LEU A 115 12.97 -2.58 -9.91
C LEU A 115 14.43 -2.09 -10.04
N SER A 116 15.32 -2.96 -10.50
CA SER A 116 16.74 -2.67 -10.75
C SER A 116 17.15 -3.34 -12.07
N GLY A 117 17.44 -2.53 -13.09
CA GLY A 117 17.75 -3.03 -14.44
C GLY A 117 16.68 -3.97 -14.99
N ASN A 118 17.05 -5.19 -15.37
CA ASN A 118 16.10 -6.18 -15.91
C ASN A 118 15.61 -7.19 -14.85
N SER A 119 15.66 -6.79 -13.58
CA SER A 119 15.25 -7.63 -12.45
C SER A 119 14.28 -6.88 -11.54
N LEU A 120 13.37 -7.65 -10.95
CA LEU A 120 12.48 -7.20 -9.89
C LEU A 120 12.85 -7.94 -8.62
N HIS A 121 13.17 -7.19 -7.57
CA HIS A 121 13.50 -7.71 -6.25
C HIS A 121 12.25 -7.62 -5.37
N LEU A 122 11.92 -8.71 -4.68
CA LEU A 122 10.90 -8.76 -3.66
C LEU A 122 11.60 -8.98 -2.32
N PHE A 123 11.51 -7.98 -1.46
CA PHE A 123 11.93 -8.09 -0.07
C PHE A 123 10.71 -8.38 0.80
N ASP A 124 10.74 -9.51 1.48
CA ASP A 124 9.76 -9.91 2.47
C ASP A 124 10.29 -9.64 3.86
N THR A 125 9.50 -8.99 4.71
CA THR A 125 9.86 -8.76 6.11
C THR A 125 9.27 -9.82 7.02
N ASP A 126 9.87 -10.00 8.19
CA ASP A 126 9.32 -10.79 9.28
C ASP A 126 8.38 -9.96 10.18
N THR A 127 7.97 -10.55 11.30
CA THR A 127 7.06 -9.92 12.27
C THR A 127 7.71 -8.79 13.07
N GLU A 128 9.04 -8.71 13.06
CA GLU A 128 9.84 -7.66 13.69
C GLU A 128 10.11 -6.50 12.71
N GLY A 129 9.77 -6.69 11.43
CA GLY A 129 9.95 -5.70 10.36
C GLY A 129 11.30 -5.81 9.66
N GLU A 130 12.10 -6.82 10.01
CA GLU A 130 13.40 -7.10 9.41
C GLU A 130 13.24 -7.91 8.13
N ILE A 131 14.18 -7.78 7.18
CA ILE A 131 14.13 -8.52 5.92
C ILE A 131 14.43 -10.00 6.17
N ASP A 132 13.40 -10.85 6.01
CA ASP A 132 13.51 -12.32 6.12
C ASP A 132 13.92 -12.95 4.79
N ARG A 133 13.37 -12.43 3.68
CA ARG A 133 13.58 -13.04 2.34
C ARG A 133 13.82 -12.01 1.27
N HIS A 134 14.79 -12.33 0.42
CA HIS A 134 15.07 -11.59 -0.81
C HIS A 134 14.90 -12.51 -2.01
N LEU A 135 13.87 -12.26 -2.81
CA LEU A 135 13.61 -13.01 -4.05
C LEU A 135 13.90 -12.11 -5.25
N VAL A 136 14.59 -12.65 -6.26
CA VAL A 136 14.96 -11.92 -7.47
C VAL A 136 14.30 -12.56 -8.68
N PHE A 137 13.44 -11.81 -9.35
CA PHE A 137 12.77 -12.20 -10.58
C PHE A 137 13.53 -11.61 -11.75
N ASN A 138 14.22 -12.46 -12.49
CA ASN A 138 14.91 -12.05 -13.72
C ASN A 138 13.93 -11.79 -14.86
N GLN A 139 14.47 -11.31 -15.98
CA GLN A 139 13.71 -11.01 -17.19
C GLN A 139 12.79 -12.14 -17.64
N SER A 140 13.27 -13.38 -17.71
CA SER A 140 12.46 -14.52 -18.18
C SER A 140 11.24 -14.78 -17.28
N ARG A 141 11.39 -14.64 -15.95
CA ARG A 141 10.24 -14.74 -15.03
C ARG A 141 9.25 -13.60 -15.24
N LEU A 142 9.75 -12.38 -15.43
CA LEU A 142 8.92 -11.18 -15.58
C LEU A 142 8.15 -11.17 -16.91
N GLU A 143 8.74 -11.66 -17.99
CA GLU A 143 8.06 -11.84 -19.29
C GLU A 143 6.90 -12.85 -19.22
N ASN A 144 6.94 -13.79 -18.26
CA ASN A 144 5.88 -14.77 -18.01
C ASN A 144 4.99 -14.40 -16.81
N SER A 145 5.21 -13.24 -16.21
CA SER A 145 4.38 -12.72 -15.11
C SER A 145 3.17 -11.96 -15.65
N ARG A 146 2.24 -11.59 -14.77
CA ARG A 146 1.02 -10.85 -15.18
C ARG A 146 0.68 -9.75 -14.19
N LEU A 147 0.24 -8.60 -14.69
CA LEU A 147 -0.33 -7.54 -13.90
C LEU A 147 -1.78 -7.27 -14.34
N THR A 148 -2.72 -7.24 -13.41
CA THR A 148 -4.14 -6.99 -13.70
C THR A 148 -4.73 -5.99 -12.73
N GLU A 149 -5.46 -5.00 -13.24
CA GLU A 149 -6.28 -4.10 -12.41
C GLU A 149 -7.39 -4.92 -11.74
N ILE A 150 -7.58 -4.70 -10.44
CA ILE A 150 -8.63 -5.33 -9.65
C ILE A 150 -9.53 -4.27 -8.99
N PRO A 151 -10.83 -4.54 -8.81
CA PRO A 151 -11.70 -3.62 -8.09
C PRO A 151 -11.28 -3.54 -6.62
N MET A 152 -11.34 -2.33 -6.06
CA MET A 152 -11.20 -2.13 -4.62
C MET A 152 -12.57 -2.13 -3.96
N GLU A 153 -12.69 -2.81 -2.81
CA GLU A 153 -13.92 -2.90 -2.04
C GLU A 153 -13.70 -2.57 -0.55
N GLY A 154 -14.80 -2.32 0.16
CA GLY A 154 -14.79 -2.14 1.62
C GLY A 154 -13.82 -1.06 2.12
N GLN A 155 -13.05 -1.39 3.16
CA GLN A 155 -12.11 -0.48 3.81
C GLN A 155 -10.96 -0.05 2.90
N VAL A 156 -10.48 -0.95 2.03
CA VAL A 156 -9.41 -0.67 1.06
C VAL A 156 -9.84 0.42 0.09
N LYS A 157 -11.07 0.34 -0.43
CA LYS A 157 -11.64 1.38 -1.28
C LYS A 157 -11.72 2.73 -0.56
N ALA A 158 -12.22 2.73 0.68
CA ALA A 158 -12.36 3.95 1.46
C ALA A 158 -11.00 4.61 1.76
N GLN A 159 -9.97 3.81 2.07
CA GLN A 159 -8.61 4.29 2.31
C GLN A 159 -7.97 4.85 1.04
N ALA A 160 -8.12 4.14 -0.10
CA ALA A 160 -7.63 4.62 -1.39
C ALA A 160 -8.30 5.94 -1.78
N GLN A 161 -9.63 6.05 -1.62
CA GLN A 161 -10.38 7.29 -1.92
C GLN A 161 -9.99 8.46 -1.01
N ALA A 162 -9.66 8.20 0.26
CA ALA A 162 -9.15 9.23 1.16
C ALA A 162 -7.79 9.80 0.71
N ARG A 163 -7.03 9.04 -0.08
CA ARG A 163 -5.77 9.46 -0.71
C ARG A 163 -5.97 10.07 -2.10
N GLY A 164 -7.20 10.15 -2.60
CA GLY A 164 -7.55 10.66 -3.93
C GLY A 164 -8.24 9.64 -4.83
N ASN A 165 -8.87 10.13 -5.89
CA ASN A 165 -9.64 9.32 -6.84
C ASN A 165 -8.76 8.57 -7.85
N ASN A 166 -7.47 8.88 -7.88
CA ASN A 166 -6.51 8.35 -8.85
C ASN A 166 -5.75 7.12 -8.32
N VAL A 167 -6.18 6.56 -7.19
CA VAL A 167 -5.59 5.34 -6.64
C VAL A 167 -6.32 4.12 -7.20
N LYS A 168 -5.55 3.18 -7.74
CA LYS A 168 -6.02 1.88 -8.24
C LYS A 168 -5.22 0.74 -7.61
N ALA A 169 -5.82 -0.44 -7.59
CA ALA A 169 -5.20 -1.66 -7.11
C ALA A 169 -4.94 -2.62 -8.28
N TYR A 170 -3.83 -3.35 -8.19
CA TYR A 170 -3.44 -4.34 -9.17
C TYR A 170 -3.00 -5.62 -8.49
N LYS A 171 -3.38 -6.75 -9.09
CA LYS A 171 -2.85 -8.06 -8.77
C LYS A 171 -1.65 -8.35 -9.67
N LEU A 172 -0.48 -8.48 -9.08
CA LEU A 172 0.79 -8.86 -9.68
C LEU A 172 1.06 -10.35 -9.40
N SER A 173 0.98 -11.16 -10.44
CA SER A 173 1.28 -12.59 -10.43
C SER A 173 2.70 -12.79 -10.94
N LEU A 174 3.65 -13.03 -10.04
CA LEU A 174 5.06 -13.25 -10.36
C LEU A 174 5.34 -14.73 -10.59
N GLN A 175 5.84 -15.06 -11.79
CA GLN A 175 6.12 -16.45 -12.17
C GLN A 175 7.25 -17.04 -11.31
N THR A 176 7.06 -18.29 -10.85
CA THR A 176 8.07 -19.14 -10.20
C THR A 176 8.15 -20.49 -10.91
N ASP A 177 8.96 -21.45 -10.42
CA ASP A 177 8.91 -22.83 -10.92
C ASP A 177 7.67 -23.59 -10.46
N ASP A 178 7.11 -23.18 -9.33
CA ASP A 178 5.92 -23.79 -8.72
C ASP A 178 4.67 -22.93 -9.04
N LYS A 179 4.01 -22.44 -7.99
CA LYS A 179 2.87 -21.54 -8.12
C LYS A 179 3.35 -20.09 -8.16
N PRO A 180 2.75 -19.25 -9.03
CA PRO A 180 3.03 -17.83 -9.02
C PRO A 180 2.87 -17.22 -7.63
N ILE A 181 3.74 -16.26 -7.31
CA ILE A 181 3.60 -15.43 -6.12
C ILE A 181 2.61 -14.32 -6.45
N GLU A 182 1.52 -14.26 -5.69
CA GLU A 182 0.42 -13.33 -5.91
C GLU A 182 0.50 -12.16 -4.93
N LEU A 183 0.67 -10.96 -5.48
CA LEU A 183 0.83 -9.72 -4.73
C LEU A 183 -0.24 -8.71 -5.14
N ILE A 184 -0.69 -7.93 -4.17
CA ILE A 184 -1.49 -6.73 -4.39
C ILE A 184 -0.59 -5.51 -4.26
N ILE A 185 -0.56 -4.70 -5.31
CA ILE A 185 0.14 -3.42 -5.37
C ILE A 185 -0.84 -2.31 -5.74
N TYR A 186 -0.48 -1.06 -5.46
CA TYR A 186 -1.32 0.09 -5.74
C TYR A 186 -0.59 1.11 -6.62
N SER A 187 -1.33 1.98 -7.31
CA SER A 187 -0.77 3.18 -7.96
C SER A 187 -0.34 4.29 -6.97
N CYS A 188 -0.13 3.92 -5.71
CA CYS A 188 0.27 4.79 -4.60
C CYS A 188 0.99 3.92 -3.57
N LEU A 189 2.00 4.43 -2.90
CA LEU A 189 2.64 3.71 -1.80
C LEU A 189 1.65 3.53 -0.63
N ILE A 190 1.06 2.33 -0.52
CA ILE A 190 0.06 1.96 0.49
C ILE A 190 0.42 0.61 1.11
N PHE A 191 0.49 0.56 2.44
CA PHE A 191 0.45 -0.68 3.21
C PHE A 191 -0.99 -0.96 3.67
N THR A 192 -1.52 -2.11 3.27
CA THR A 192 -2.97 -2.41 3.28
C THR A 192 -3.63 -2.59 4.64
N ASN A 193 -2.86 -2.64 5.74
CA ASN A 193 -3.39 -2.90 7.07
C ASN A 193 -3.06 -1.86 8.13
N ILE A 194 -2.37 -0.77 7.77
CA ILE A 194 -2.20 0.39 8.66
C ILE A 194 -3.23 1.44 8.21
N PRO A 195 -4.27 1.73 9.03
CA PRO A 195 -5.33 2.69 8.70
C PRO A 195 -4.85 4.14 8.79
N GLU A 196 -3.55 4.39 8.60
CA GLU A 196 -3.00 5.74 8.56
C GLU A 196 -3.14 6.29 7.15
N ILE A 197 -3.90 7.36 7.07
CA ILE A 197 -3.91 8.25 5.91
C ILE A 197 -2.90 9.35 6.26
N PRO A 198 -1.90 9.61 5.40
CA PRO A 198 -0.91 10.65 5.65
C PRO A 198 -1.65 11.94 5.95
N THR A 199 -1.23 12.70 6.96
CA THR A 199 -1.96 13.93 7.27
C THR A 199 -1.59 15.07 6.33
N ASP A 200 -0.53 14.91 5.55
CA ASP A 200 -0.06 15.85 4.55
C ASP A 200 -0.49 15.41 3.13
N PRO A 201 -1.27 16.24 2.41
CA PRO A 201 -1.58 16.02 1.00
C PRO A 201 -0.32 15.88 0.13
N GLN A 202 0.78 16.58 0.44
CA GLN A 202 2.00 16.51 -0.38
C GLN A 202 2.68 15.14 -0.27
N GLU A 203 2.74 14.54 0.92
CA GLU A 203 3.20 13.15 1.09
C GLU A 203 2.36 12.18 0.26
N THR A 204 1.05 12.42 0.18
CA THR A 204 0.13 11.61 -0.64
C THR A 204 0.42 11.76 -2.13
N VAL A 205 0.66 12.99 -2.60
CA VAL A 205 1.06 13.26 -3.99
C VAL A 205 2.37 12.54 -4.32
N GLN A 206 3.38 12.63 -3.45
CA GLN A 206 4.66 11.93 -3.63
C GLN A 206 4.47 10.42 -3.71
N ALA A 207 3.70 9.83 -2.79
CA ALA A 207 3.39 8.41 -2.78
C ALA A 207 2.67 7.94 -4.06
N ILE A 208 1.74 8.75 -4.59
CA ILE A 208 1.06 8.48 -5.87
C ILE A 208 2.05 8.54 -7.03
N VAL A 209 2.90 9.58 -7.08
CA VAL A 209 3.89 9.72 -8.16
C VAL A 209 4.85 8.55 -8.16
N ILE A 210 5.41 8.16 -7.02
CA ILE A 210 6.34 7.02 -6.91
C ILE A 210 5.66 5.71 -7.34
N GLY A 211 4.44 5.43 -6.85
CA GLY A 211 3.71 4.23 -7.22
C GLY A 211 3.40 4.15 -8.72
N ASN A 212 3.04 5.28 -9.35
CA ASN A 212 2.82 5.33 -10.80
C ASN A 212 4.12 5.24 -11.60
N ASP A 213 5.23 5.79 -11.10
CA ASP A 213 6.53 5.68 -11.76
C ASP A 213 7.02 4.24 -11.78
N PHE A 214 6.83 3.51 -10.68
CA PHE A 214 7.06 2.06 -10.67
C PHE A 214 6.24 1.31 -11.71
N LEU A 215 4.92 1.55 -11.77
CA LEU A 215 4.04 0.91 -12.76
C LEU A 215 4.45 1.25 -14.19
N LYS A 216 4.83 2.52 -14.43
CA LYS A 216 5.31 3.00 -15.74
C LYS A 216 6.60 2.27 -16.14
N GLN A 217 7.62 2.30 -15.29
CA GLN A 217 8.92 1.69 -15.59
C GLN A 217 8.81 0.18 -15.74
N LEU A 218 7.99 -0.49 -14.93
CA LEU A 218 7.73 -1.91 -15.05
C LEU A 218 7.06 -2.24 -16.40
N GLY A 219 6.03 -1.49 -16.80
CA GLY A 219 5.31 -1.69 -18.05
C GLY A 219 6.12 -1.31 -19.31
N ASP A 220 7.02 -0.33 -19.20
CA ASP A 220 7.91 0.07 -20.29
C ASP A 220 9.00 -1.01 -20.55
N ARG A 221 9.46 -1.71 -19.50
CA ARG A 221 10.43 -2.81 -19.60
C ARG A 221 9.77 -4.14 -19.97
N TYR A 222 8.57 -4.40 -19.45
CA TYR A 222 7.83 -5.65 -19.62
C TYR A 222 6.42 -5.34 -20.13
N PRO A 223 6.19 -5.36 -21.45
CA PRO A 223 4.89 -5.00 -22.04
C PRO A 223 3.70 -5.84 -21.53
N ASN A 224 3.92 -7.09 -21.11
CA ASN A 224 2.92 -7.95 -20.47
C ASN A 224 2.50 -7.50 -19.06
N LEU A 225 3.27 -6.60 -18.44
CA LEU A 225 2.99 -5.99 -17.14
C LEU A 225 2.50 -4.54 -17.27
N LYS A 226 2.27 -4.04 -18.50
CA LYS A 226 1.81 -2.68 -18.74
C LYS A 226 0.35 -2.51 -18.34
N VAL A 227 0.08 -1.43 -17.61
CA VAL A 227 -1.28 -1.02 -17.19
C VAL A 227 -1.52 0.45 -17.50
N SER A 228 -2.79 0.86 -17.51
CA SER A 228 -3.12 2.28 -17.55
C SER A 228 -2.75 2.95 -16.24
N LEU A 229 -2.09 4.11 -16.34
CA LEU A 229 -1.66 4.92 -15.21
C LEU A 229 -2.77 5.93 -14.87
N PRO A 230 -3.40 5.84 -13.69
CA PRO A 230 -4.54 6.69 -13.33
C PRO A 230 -4.26 8.18 -13.41
N ILE A 231 -3.02 8.59 -13.16
CA ILE A 231 -2.61 10.00 -13.13
C ILE A 231 -2.49 10.66 -14.51
N PHE A 232 -2.54 9.86 -15.58
CA PHE A 232 -2.51 10.36 -16.96
C PHE A 232 -3.85 10.16 -17.69
N SER A 233 -4.84 9.61 -16.99
CA SER A 233 -6.18 9.34 -17.51
C SER A 233 -7.01 10.61 -17.67
#